data_AF-A0A2W4RW71-F1
#
_entry.id   AF-A0A2W4RW71-F1
#
_cell.length_a   1.000
_cell.length_b   1.000
_cell.length_c   1.000
_cell.angle_alpha   90.00
_cell.angle_beta   90.00
_cell.angle_gamma   90.00
#
_symmetry.space_group_name_H-M   'P 1'
#
loop_
_entity.id
_entity.type
_entity.pdbx_description
1 polymer ?
#
loop_
_entity_poly.entity_id
_entity_poly.type
_entity_poly.pdbx_seq_one_letter_code
_entity_poly.pdbx_strand_id
1 'polypeptide(L)'
;MSTSASDPRALQLYDPDQDLPRLAALEAQLAERERALEAMKLELQELQDRYLAEIGSLYRELAVIEQQALEAEVRAGLRPPPHEADVDEVPEVDGQADAADAADAACGAPAPPSDLLKRVFRDVAKSLHPDLAMDDAARLRRHSLMAEANRAYAERDHDRLLLILRRWEAGQDAEPVDDPDAERERRRRRFARIEERLAEIETEFIELRNSGIARLKHKIDETRRQGWDLFAEMKLQVQSDIARARARLKAVEQMVGIRTPGRPDSI
;
A
#
# COMPACT_ATOMS: atom_id res chain seq x y z
N MET A 1 -56.37 28.34 -12.40
CA MET A 1 -55.22 28.40 -11.47
C MET A 1 -54.97 26.99 -11.00
N SER A 2 -53.98 26.34 -11.60
CA SER A 2 -53.57 24.97 -11.32
C SER A 2 -52.27 25.01 -10.52
N THR A 3 -52.21 24.22 -9.44
CA THR A 3 -51.03 23.62 -8.75
C THR A 3 -51.43 23.42 -7.28
N SER A 4 -51.08 22.35 -6.57
CA SER A 4 -50.35 21.13 -6.87
C SER A 4 -50.86 20.10 -5.86
N ALA A 5 -51.12 18.89 -6.34
CA ALA A 5 -51.43 17.75 -5.50
C ALA A 5 -50.26 17.51 -4.52
N SER A 6 -50.60 17.31 -3.26
CA SER A 6 -49.71 16.79 -2.23
C SER A 6 -49.32 15.38 -2.66
N ASP A 7 -48.06 15.18 -3.05
CA ASP A 7 -47.53 13.88 -3.44
C ASP A 7 -47.32 13.03 -2.18
N PRO A 8 -48.06 11.93 -1.96
CA PRO A 8 -48.00 11.15 -0.71
C PRO A 8 -46.86 10.10 -0.74
N ARG A 9 -45.74 10.38 -1.43
CA ARG A 9 -44.66 9.41 -1.67
C ARG A 9 -43.38 9.61 -0.86
N ALA A 10 -43.40 10.42 0.20
CA ALA A 10 -42.21 10.72 1.02
C ALA A 10 -42.24 10.15 2.44
N LEU A 11 -42.97 9.05 2.67
CA LEU A 11 -42.79 8.22 3.86
C LEU A 11 -42.69 6.77 3.39
N GLN A 12 -41.53 6.46 2.80
CA GLN A 12 -41.08 5.08 2.73
C GLN A 12 -40.98 4.63 4.20
N LEU A 13 -41.94 3.81 4.60
CA LEU A 13 -42.09 3.26 5.95
C LEU A 13 -40.74 2.75 6.42
N TYR A 14 -40.08 3.55 7.26
CA TYR A 14 -38.94 3.10 8.04
C TYR A 14 -39.51 2.09 9.03
N ASP A 15 -39.30 0.81 8.72
CA ASP A 15 -39.76 -0.30 9.56
C ASP A 15 -38.60 -0.67 10.51
N PRO A 16 -38.63 -0.18 11.77
CA PRO A 16 -37.53 -0.38 12.72
C PRO A 16 -37.28 -1.86 13.02
N ASP A 17 -38.25 -2.73 12.78
CA ASP A 17 -38.16 -4.17 13.02
C ASP A 17 -37.28 -4.88 11.97
N GLN A 18 -37.07 -4.26 10.79
CA GLN A 18 -36.24 -4.81 9.72
C GLN A 18 -34.79 -4.34 9.74
N ASP A 19 -34.45 -3.35 10.57
CA ASP A 19 -33.11 -2.80 10.64
C ASP A 19 -32.10 -3.77 11.26
N LEU A 20 -32.47 -4.48 12.32
CA LEU A 20 -31.59 -5.45 12.99
C LEU A 20 -31.16 -6.61 12.09
N PRO A 21 -32.08 -7.34 11.40
CA PRO A 21 -31.67 -8.41 10.49
C PRO A 21 -30.89 -7.88 9.28
N ARG A 22 -31.22 -6.68 8.77
CA ARG A 22 -30.49 -6.07 7.67
C ARG A 22 -29.07 -5.67 8.06
N LEU A 23 -28.89 -5.13 9.27
CA LEU A 23 -27.58 -4.77 9.80
C LEU A 23 -26.71 -6.03 9.99
N ALA A 24 -27.28 -7.09 10.57
CA ALA A 24 -26.61 -8.37 10.72
C ALA A 24 -26.20 -8.98 9.35
N ALA A 25 -27.06 -8.87 8.33
CA ALA A 25 -26.73 -9.32 6.99
C ALA A 25 -25.58 -8.52 6.36
N LEU A 26 -25.55 -7.19 6.53
CA LEU A 26 -24.45 -6.36 6.05
C LEU A 26 -23.14 -6.61 6.81
N GLU A 27 -23.19 -6.85 8.12
CA GLU A 27 -22.01 -7.25 8.90
C GLU A 27 -21.45 -8.59 8.45
N ALA A 28 -22.33 -9.57 8.18
CA ALA A 28 -21.92 -10.86 7.63
C ALA A 28 -21.28 -10.69 6.25
N GLN A 29 -21.86 -9.85 5.40
CA GLN A 29 -21.30 -9.52 4.09
C GLN A 29 -19.94 -8.83 4.22
N LEU A 30 -19.79 -7.87 5.13
CA LEU A 30 -18.53 -7.19 5.39
C LEU A 30 -17.46 -8.20 5.82
N ALA A 31 -17.76 -9.05 6.80
CA ALA A 31 -16.81 -10.07 7.28
C ALA A 31 -16.42 -11.06 6.18
N GLU A 32 -17.35 -11.45 5.30
CA GLU A 32 -17.04 -12.31 4.15
C GLU A 32 -16.12 -11.60 3.14
N ARG A 33 -16.42 -10.34 2.80
CA ARG A 33 -15.61 -9.53 1.88
C ARG A 33 -14.22 -9.24 2.42
N GLU A 34 -14.09 -8.95 3.72
CA GLU A 34 -12.79 -8.75 4.38
C GLU A 34 -11.93 -10.02 4.32
N ARG A 35 -12.50 -11.19 4.65
CA ARG A 35 -11.78 -12.47 4.54
C ARG A 35 -11.35 -12.75 3.10
N ALA A 36 -12.22 -12.49 2.12
CA ALA A 36 -11.88 -12.68 0.71
C ALA A 36 -10.73 -11.74 0.28
N LEU A 37 -10.71 -10.50 0.77
CA LEU A 37 -9.67 -9.53 0.47
C LEU A 37 -8.33 -9.96 1.08
N GLU A 38 -8.34 -10.37 2.35
CA GLU A 38 -7.15 -10.89 3.02
C GLU A 38 -6.60 -12.14 2.32
N ALA A 39 -7.47 -13.08 1.92
CA ALA A 39 -7.08 -14.26 1.18
C ALA A 39 -6.43 -13.91 -0.16
N MET A 40 -6.99 -12.95 -0.92
CA MET A 40 -6.41 -12.49 -2.18
C MET A 40 -5.05 -11.80 -1.95
N LYS A 41 -4.92 -10.95 -0.93
CA LYS A 41 -3.66 -10.29 -0.58
C LYS A 41 -2.57 -11.32 -0.25
N LEU A 42 -2.90 -12.32 0.57
CA LEU A 42 -1.98 -13.39 0.94
C LEU A 42 -1.53 -14.20 -0.30
N GLU A 43 -2.46 -14.60 -1.16
CA GLU A 43 -2.14 -15.36 -2.38
C GLU A 43 -1.20 -14.58 -3.31
N LEU A 44 -1.45 -13.27 -3.49
CA LEU A 44 -0.58 -12.41 -4.28
C LEU A 44 0.80 -12.22 -3.64
N GLN A 45 0.84 -12.06 -2.31
CA GLN A 45 2.09 -11.92 -1.56
C GLN A 45 2.94 -13.19 -1.65
N GLU A 46 2.34 -14.38 -1.49
CA GLU A 46 3.05 -15.66 -1.64
C GLU A 46 3.64 -15.82 -3.05
N LEU A 47 2.89 -15.41 -4.08
CA LEU A 47 3.41 -15.42 -5.45
C LEU A 47 4.56 -14.43 -5.63
N GLN A 48 4.46 -13.23 -5.05
CA GLN A 48 5.50 -12.22 -5.10
C GLN A 48 6.78 -12.70 -4.41
N ASP A 49 6.66 -13.26 -3.22
CA ASP A 49 7.78 -13.78 -2.45
C ASP A 49 8.47 -14.91 -3.21
N ARG A 50 7.71 -15.85 -3.78
CA ARG A 50 8.26 -16.91 -4.63
C ARG A 50 8.97 -16.34 -5.86
N TYR A 51 8.38 -15.35 -6.53
CA TYR A 51 8.97 -14.69 -7.69
C TYR A 51 10.31 -14.01 -7.34
N LEU A 52 10.34 -13.24 -6.25
CA LEU A 52 11.55 -12.53 -5.81
C LEU A 52 12.65 -13.48 -5.34
N ALA A 53 12.26 -14.58 -4.67
CA ALA A 53 13.19 -15.60 -4.20
C ALA A 53 13.82 -16.38 -5.37
N GLU A 54 13.00 -16.86 -6.32
CA GLU A 54 13.48 -17.74 -7.39
C GLU A 54 14.00 -17.00 -8.62
N ILE A 55 13.26 -16.01 -9.12
CA ILE A 55 13.59 -15.30 -10.36
C ILE A 55 14.33 -14.00 -10.03
N GLY A 56 13.91 -13.29 -8.98
CA GLY A 56 14.58 -12.07 -8.53
C GLY A 56 16.03 -12.28 -8.12
N SER A 57 16.36 -13.43 -7.51
CA SER A 57 17.75 -13.78 -7.20
C SER A 57 18.60 -14.00 -8.44
N LEU A 58 18.04 -14.66 -9.46
CA LEU A 58 18.70 -14.88 -10.75
C LEU A 58 18.93 -13.55 -11.49
N TYR A 59 17.97 -12.62 -11.49
CA TYR A 59 18.19 -11.30 -12.09
C TYR A 59 19.29 -10.51 -11.37
N ARG A 60 19.39 -10.61 -10.04
CA ARG A 60 20.51 -10.00 -9.31
C ARG A 60 21.85 -10.61 -9.71
N GLU A 61 21.90 -11.93 -9.83
CA GLU A 61 23.10 -12.64 -10.30
C GLU A 61 23.48 -12.23 -11.73
N LEU A 62 22.49 -12.16 -12.63
CA LEU A 62 22.68 -11.70 -14.00
C LEU A 62 23.25 -10.28 -14.04
N ALA A 63 22.68 -9.35 -13.26
CA ALA A 63 23.14 -7.96 -13.20
C ALA A 63 24.60 -7.85 -12.78
N VAL A 64 25.04 -8.63 -11.77
CA VAL A 64 26.45 -8.66 -11.35
C VAL A 64 27.36 -9.15 -12.48
N ILE A 65 26.98 -10.24 -13.15
CA ILE A 65 27.78 -10.82 -14.24
C ILE A 65 27.82 -9.87 -15.45
N GLU A 66 26.71 -9.21 -15.76
CA GLU A 66 26.65 -8.23 -16.85
C GLU A 66 27.56 -7.02 -16.56
N GLN A 67 27.55 -6.53 -15.32
CA GLN A 67 28.47 -5.46 -14.90
C GLN A 67 29.93 -5.90 -15.03
N GLN A 68 30.28 -7.10 -14.55
CA GLN A 68 31.64 -7.64 -14.70
C GLN A 68 32.05 -7.77 -16.17
N ALA A 69 31.14 -8.24 -17.02
CA ALA A 69 31.39 -8.35 -18.46
C ALA A 69 31.64 -6.96 -19.08
N LEU A 70 30.84 -5.96 -18.71
CA LEU A 70 31.02 -4.59 -19.17
C LEU A 70 32.38 -4.03 -18.76
N GLU A 71 32.75 -4.17 -17.49
CA GLU A 71 34.05 -3.72 -16.97
C GLU A 71 35.23 -4.41 -17.66
N ALA A 72 35.10 -5.71 -17.93
CA ALA A 72 36.11 -6.47 -18.66
C ALA A 72 36.22 -6.01 -20.13
N GLU A 73 35.10 -5.73 -20.81
CA GLU A 73 35.08 -5.23 -22.18
C GLU A 73 35.74 -3.86 -22.30
N VAL A 74 35.47 -2.98 -21.33
CA VAL A 74 36.12 -1.65 -21.23
C VAL A 74 37.62 -1.81 -21.01
N ARG A 75 38.04 -2.68 -20.07
CA ARG A 75 39.46 -2.97 -19.83
C ARG A 75 40.17 -3.55 -21.06
N ALA A 76 39.47 -4.37 -21.84
CA ALA A 76 39.97 -4.94 -23.08
C ALA A 76 40.05 -3.92 -24.23
N GLY A 77 39.50 -2.72 -24.05
CA GLY A 77 39.36 -1.70 -25.10
C GLY A 77 38.38 -2.10 -26.21
N LEU A 78 37.49 -3.06 -25.95
CA LEU A 78 36.45 -3.51 -26.89
C LEU A 78 35.24 -2.57 -26.88
N ARG A 79 35.06 -1.84 -25.78
CA ARG A 79 33.99 -0.87 -25.59
C ARG A 79 34.56 0.39 -24.95
N PRO A 80 34.16 1.60 -25.37
CA PRO A 80 34.49 2.81 -24.61
C PRO A 80 33.89 2.70 -23.20
N PRO A 81 34.55 3.27 -22.17
CA PRO A 81 33.96 3.35 -20.84
C PRO A 81 32.59 4.01 -20.96
N PRO A 82 31.58 3.58 -20.17
CA PRO A 82 30.31 4.28 -20.13
C PRO A 82 30.60 5.77 -19.86
N HIS A 83 30.21 6.63 -20.79
CA HIS A 83 30.25 8.07 -20.56
C HIS A 83 29.31 8.35 -19.37
N GLU A 84 29.81 9.01 -18.32
CA GLU A 84 28.95 9.61 -17.27
C GLU A 84 28.07 10.75 -17.83
N ALA A 85 28.15 11.05 -19.13
CA ALA A 85 27.28 11.97 -19.83
C ALA A 85 26.04 11.21 -20.30
N ASP A 86 25.13 11.01 -19.34
CA ASP A 86 23.67 11.07 -19.45
C ASP A 86 23.12 10.62 -18.09
N VAL A 87 23.54 11.31 -17.03
CA VAL A 87 22.63 11.52 -15.90
C VAL A 87 21.57 12.45 -16.50
N ASP A 88 20.52 11.87 -17.06
CA ASP A 88 19.34 12.62 -17.48
C ASP A 88 18.99 13.54 -16.32
N GLU A 89 19.16 14.83 -16.59
CA GLU A 89 18.48 15.92 -15.93
C GLU A 89 17.02 15.48 -15.83
N VAL A 90 16.61 15.05 -14.64
CA VAL A 90 15.21 14.74 -14.36
C VAL A 90 14.46 16.00 -14.74
N PRO A 91 13.54 15.99 -15.72
CA PRO A 91 12.82 17.19 -16.05
C PRO A 91 11.97 17.52 -14.83
N GLU A 92 12.29 18.65 -14.19
CA GLU A 92 11.49 19.25 -13.15
C GLU A 92 10.07 19.40 -13.70
N VAL A 93 9.17 18.54 -13.25
CA VAL A 93 7.75 18.68 -13.53
C VAL A 93 7.27 19.82 -12.64
N ASP A 94 7.03 20.95 -13.30
CA ASP A 94 6.34 22.12 -12.78
C ASP A 94 5.05 21.67 -12.08
N GLY A 95 5.04 21.80 -10.76
CA GLY A 95 3.96 21.41 -9.86
C GLY A 95 3.81 22.44 -8.77
N GLN A 96 3.25 23.59 -9.16
CA GLN A 96 2.88 24.72 -8.30
C GLN A 96 2.17 24.28 -7.00
N ALA A 97 2.72 24.61 -5.84
CA ALA A 97 1.96 25.00 -4.63
C ALA A 97 2.88 25.61 -3.56
N ASP A 98 2.85 26.94 -3.51
CA ASP A 98 2.82 27.80 -2.33
C ASP A 98 3.83 27.64 -1.16
N ALA A 99 4.58 28.75 -1.04
CA ALA A 99 4.79 29.54 0.18
C ALA A 99 5.78 29.04 1.26
N ALA A 100 6.85 29.85 1.42
CA ALA A 100 7.41 30.42 2.65
C ALA A 100 7.48 29.51 3.90
N ASP A 101 8.61 29.34 4.56
CA ASP A 101 9.39 30.42 5.17
C ASP A 101 10.79 29.91 5.58
N ALA A 102 11.67 30.86 5.84
CA ALA A 102 13.10 30.74 6.04
C ALA A 102 13.53 30.01 7.33
N ALA A 103 14.78 29.58 7.27
CA ALA A 103 15.68 29.15 8.33
C ALA A 103 15.49 29.83 9.71
N ASP A 104 15.63 29.07 10.81
CA ASP A 104 16.80 29.15 11.70
C ASP A 104 16.79 28.05 12.79
N ALA A 105 18.01 27.70 13.22
CA ALA A 105 18.43 27.23 14.55
C ALA A 105 17.92 25.90 15.13
N ALA A 106 18.80 24.90 15.02
CA ALA A 106 19.36 24.12 16.13
C ALA A 106 18.51 23.92 17.42
N CYS A 107 17.90 22.75 17.54
CA CYS A 107 18.10 21.81 18.67
C CYS A 107 17.40 20.48 18.33
N GLY A 108 17.97 19.34 18.75
CA GLY A 108 17.57 18.01 18.28
C GLY A 108 16.07 17.72 18.35
N ALA A 109 15.43 17.59 17.19
CA ALA A 109 14.08 17.05 17.04
C ALA A 109 14.14 15.71 16.28
N PRO A 110 13.46 14.66 16.75
CA PRO A 110 13.43 13.37 16.06
C PRO A 110 12.73 13.50 14.69
N ALA A 111 13.23 12.77 13.70
CA ALA A 111 12.83 12.75 12.28
C ALA A 111 11.30 12.94 12.04
N PRO A 112 10.86 13.59 10.95
CA PRO A 112 9.45 13.92 10.72
C PRO A 112 8.52 12.68 10.86
N PRO A 113 7.35 12.80 11.49
CA PRO A 113 6.42 11.69 11.63
C PRO A 113 5.99 11.18 10.26
N SER A 114 5.93 9.85 10.11
CA SER A 114 5.54 9.21 8.85
C SER A 114 4.15 9.69 8.40
N ASP A 115 3.94 9.80 7.09
CA ASP A 115 2.66 10.26 6.54
C ASP A 115 1.49 9.32 6.89
N LEU A 116 1.79 8.09 7.31
CA LEU A 116 0.80 7.16 7.87
C LEU A 116 0.34 7.60 9.27
N LEU A 117 1.26 7.99 10.16
CA LEU A 117 0.94 8.42 11.53
C LEU A 117 0.10 9.72 11.52
N LYS A 118 0.45 10.66 10.63
CA LYS A 118 -0.32 11.91 10.45
C LYS A 118 -1.74 11.64 9.96
N ARG A 119 -1.93 10.67 9.06
CA ARG A 119 -3.25 10.26 8.56
C ARG A 119 -4.09 9.65 9.67
N VAL A 120 -3.57 8.64 10.37
CA VAL A 120 -4.27 7.97 11.49
C VAL A 120 -4.63 8.97 12.58
N PHE A 121 -3.71 9.87 12.95
CA PHE A 121 -3.99 10.91 13.93
C PHE A 121 -5.08 11.90 13.48
N ARG A 122 -5.10 12.27 12.19
CA ARG A 122 -6.16 13.12 11.63
C ARG A 122 -7.52 12.42 11.68
N ASP A 123 -7.57 11.13 11.39
CA ASP A 123 -8.82 10.36 11.42
C ASP A 123 -9.32 10.18 12.87
N VAL A 124 -8.41 9.94 13.82
CA VAL A 124 -8.68 9.96 15.27
C VAL A 124 -9.20 11.33 15.70
N ALA A 125 -8.53 12.42 15.32
CA ALA A 125 -8.93 13.78 15.66
C ALA A 125 -10.31 14.15 15.10
N LYS A 126 -10.61 13.77 13.85
CA LYS A 126 -11.92 14.00 13.21
C LYS A 126 -13.05 13.27 13.96
N SER A 127 -12.78 12.06 14.45
CA SER A 127 -13.77 11.21 15.14
C SER A 127 -13.94 11.54 16.63
N LEU A 128 -12.91 12.09 17.27
CA LEU A 128 -12.86 12.36 18.72
C LEU A 128 -12.87 13.84 19.08
N HIS A 129 -13.06 14.75 18.11
CA HIS A 129 -13.03 16.19 18.38
C HIS A 129 -14.11 16.60 19.40
N PRO A 130 -13.76 17.33 20.48
CA PRO A 130 -14.70 17.72 21.52
C PRO A 130 -15.85 18.60 21.02
N ASP A 131 -15.68 19.32 19.91
CA ASP A 131 -16.74 20.16 19.31
C ASP A 131 -17.90 19.35 18.68
N LEU A 132 -17.73 18.04 18.45
CA LEU A 132 -18.84 17.18 18.01
C LEU A 132 -19.73 16.69 19.18
N ALA A 133 -19.49 17.16 20.42
CA ALA A 133 -20.28 16.78 21.58
C ALA A 133 -21.56 17.62 21.75
N MET A 134 -22.71 16.96 21.79
CA MET A 134 -24.02 17.58 22.06
C MET A 134 -24.27 17.89 23.55
N ASP A 135 -23.53 17.25 24.46
CA ASP A 135 -23.67 17.39 25.91
C ASP A 135 -22.30 17.57 26.59
N ASP A 136 -22.28 18.26 27.73
CA ASP A 136 -21.08 18.61 28.49
C ASP A 136 -20.34 17.35 28.98
N ALA A 137 -21.08 16.31 29.37
CA ALA A 137 -20.51 15.03 29.77
C ALA A 137 -19.80 14.33 28.59
N ALA A 138 -20.38 14.41 27.39
CA ALA A 138 -19.80 13.85 26.17
C ALA A 138 -18.61 14.67 25.65
N ARG A 139 -18.58 15.98 25.95
CA ARG A 139 -17.44 16.88 25.66
C ARG A 139 -16.24 16.54 26.54
N LEU A 140 -16.46 16.33 27.84
CA LEU A 140 -15.44 15.92 28.81
C LEU A 140 -14.80 14.56 28.43
N ARG A 141 -15.60 13.58 28.03
CA ARG A 141 -15.11 12.26 27.58
C ARG A 141 -14.26 12.37 26.31
N ARG A 142 -14.74 13.10 25.29
CA ARG A 142 -13.99 13.36 24.05
C ARG A 142 -12.70 14.13 24.32
N HIS A 143 -12.74 15.14 25.18
CA HIS A 143 -11.55 15.90 25.59
C HIS A 143 -10.50 15.01 26.26
N SER A 144 -10.91 14.10 27.15
CA SER A 144 -9.99 13.14 27.80
C SER A 144 -9.37 12.17 26.79
N LEU A 145 -10.15 11.65 25.84
CA LEU A 145 -9.65 10.73 24.80
C LEU A 145 -8.78 11.44 23.77
N MET A 146 -9.10 12.68 23.41
CA MET A 146 -8.28 13.51 22.54
C MET A 146 -6.93 13.85 23.20
N ALA A 147 -6.91 14.08 24.51
CA ALA A 147 -5.66 14.25 25.26
C ALA A 147 -4.80 12.97 25.24
N GLU A 148 -5.42 11.79 25.32
CA GLU A 148 -4.71 10.51 25.20
C GLU A 148 -4.19 10.27 23.77
N ALA A 149 -4.98 10.62 22.74
CA ALA A 149 -4.56 10.56 21.34
C ALA A 149 -3.39 11.51 21.04
N ASN A 150 -3.43 12.74 21.58
CA ASN A 150 -2.32 13.70 21.46
C ASN A 150 -1.04 13.17 22.10
N ARG A 151 -1.14 12.44 23.22
CA ARG A 151 0.01 11.79 23.86
C ARG A 151 0.54 10.62 23.02
N ALA A 152 -0.32 9.76 22.50
CA ALA A 152 0.07 8.66 21.62
C ALA A 152 0.74 9.16 20.32
N TYR A 153 0.27 10.28 19.77
CA TYR A 153 0.90 10.94 18.63
C TYR A 153 2.28 11.51 18.97
N ALA A 154 2.44 12.13 20.14
CA ALA A 154 3.74 12.63 20.61
C ALA A 154 4.75 11.49 20.84
N GLU A 155 4.27 10.33 21.31
CA GLU A 155 5.06 9.11 21.52
C GLU A 155 5.28 8.29 20.24
N ARG A 156 4.66 8.68 19.11
CA ARG A 156 4.66 7.97 17.82
C ARG A 156 4.12 6.54 17.88
N ASP A 157 3.22 6.29 18.83
CA ASP A 157 2.61 4.99 19.06
C ASP A 157 1.36 4.84 18.18
N HIS A 158 1.60 4.33 16.97
CA HIS A 158 0.57 4.06 15.96
C HIS A 158 -0.50 3.08 16.47
N ASP A 159 -0.07 2.01 17.14
CA ASP A 159 -0.97 0.95 17.59
C ASP A 159 -1.89 1.46 18.70
N ARG A 160 -1.36 2.36 19.54
CA ARG A 160 -2.15 3.03 20.57
C ARG A 160 -3.18 4.00 19.99
N LEU A 161 -2.87 4.72 18.90
CA LEU A 161 -3.85 5.55 18.20
C LEU A 161 -5.00 4.71 17.62
N LEU A 162 -4.69 3.58 16.99
CA LEU A 162 -5.70 2.63 16.50
C LEU A 162 -6.53 2.02 17.64
N LEU A 163 -5.90 1.70 18.76
CA LEU A 163 -6.58 1.16 19.93
C LEU A 163 -7.56 2.17 20.54
N ILE A 164 -7.18 3.45 20.62
CA ILE A 164 -8.04 4.54 21.11
C ILE A 164 -9.26 4.71 20.18
N LEU A 165 -9.05 4.67 18.86
CA LEU A 165 -10.12 4.73 17.87
C LEU A 165 -11.09 3.56 18.03
N ARG A 166 -10.57 2.33 18.10
CA ARG A 166 -11.37 1.12 18.24
C ARG A 166 -12.16 1.08 19.56
N ARG A 167 -11.55 1.56 20.65
CA ARG A 167 -12.21 1.66 21.96
C ARG A 167 -13.31 2.72 21.95
N TRP A 168 -13.09 3.83 21.26
CA TRP A 168 -14.10 4.86 21.07
C TRP A 168 -15.29 4.35 20.25
N GLU A 169 -15.02 3.64 19.16
CA GLU A 169 -16.05 3.00 18.34
C GLU A 169 -16.86 1.99 19.14
N ALA A 170 -16.20 1.12 19.90
CA ALA A 170 -16.87 0.14 20.77
C ALA A 170 -17.62 0.79 21.95
N GLY A 171 -17.15 1.95 22.44
CA GLY A 171 -17.76 2.67 23.55
C GLY A 171 -19.01 3.49 23.18
N GLN A 172 -19.14 3.92 21.92
CA GLN A 172 -20.36 4.60 21.43
C GLN A 172 -21.59 3.67 21.39
N ASP A 173 -21.36 2.36 21.30
CA ASP A 173 -22.41 1.36 21.27
C ASP A 173 -22.88 0.94 22.68
N ALA A 174 -22.22 1.42 23.74
CA ALA A 174 -22.40 0.95 25.12
C ALA A 174 -23.13 1.91 26.07
N GLU A 175 -23.54 3.11 25.65
CA GLU A 175 -24.35 4.01 26.49
C GLU A 175 -25.85 3.72 26.33
N PRO A 176 -26.53 3.22 27.39
CA PRO A 176 -27.98 3.08 27.39
C PRO A 176 -28.56 4.47 27.64
N VAL A 177 -28.80 5.21 26.57
CA VAL A 177 -29.83 6.24 26.60
C VAL A 177 -31.12 5.51 26.26
N ASP A 178 -32.06 5.49 27.21
CA ASP A 178 -33.42 4.91 27.10
C ASP A 178 -34.30 5.75 26.13
N ASP A 179 -33.68 6.24 25.06
CA ASP A 179 -34.28 7.03 23.99
C ASP A 179 -34.25 6.20 22.70
N PRO A 180 -35.41 5.68 22.26
CA PRO A 180 -35.56 4.96 21.01
C PRO A 180 -35.01 5.72 19.79
N ASP A 181 -34.97 7.05 19.83
CA ASP A 181 -34.46 7.89 18.73
C ASP A 181 -32.94 7.86 18.67
N ALA A 182 -32.28 7.88 19.83
CA ALA A 182 -30.83 7.74 19.93
C ALA A 182 -30.35 6.36 19.45
N GLU A 183 -31.10 5.29 19.74
CA GLU A 183 -30.76 3.95 19.25
C GLU A 183 -30.86 3.82 17.72
N ARG A 184 -31.89 4.44 17.13
CA ARG A 184 -32.07 4.48 15.68
C ARG A 184 -30.93 5.21 14.99
N GLU A 185 -30.53 6.35 15.54
CA GLU A 185 -29.42 7.12 15.01
C GLU A 185 -28.08 6.36 15.14
N ARG A 186 -27.85 5.64 16.25
CA ARG A 186 -26.69 4.72 16.37
C ARG A 186 -26.69 3.65 15.28
N ARG A 187 -27.84 2.99 15.05
CA ARG A 187 -27.98 1.99 13.98
C ARG A 187 -27.71 2.58 12.61
N ARG A 188 -28.27 3.75 12.30
CA ARG A 188 -28.05 4.45 11.02
C ARG A 188 -26.58 4.76 10.78
N ARG A 189 -25.86 5.22 11.80
CA ARG A 189 -24.40 5.45 11.71
C ARG A 189 -23.65 4.15 11.48
N ARG A 190 -24.04 3.07 12.15
CA ARG A 190 -23.42 1.74 11.95
C ARG A 190 -23.63 1.23 10.53
N PHE A 191 -24.83 1.40 9.97
CA PHE A 191 -25.11 1.13 8.56
C PHE A 191 -24.17 1.91 7.63
N ALA A 192 -24.11 3.23 7.79
CA ALA A 192 -23.28 4.09 6.95
C ALA A 192 -21.80 3.68 7.00
N ARG A 193 -21.26 3.36 8.19
CA ARG A 193 -19.87 2.89 8.34
C ARG A 193 -19.61 1.56 7.62
N ILE A 194 -20.55 0.61 7.71
CA ILE A 194 -20.40 -0.68 7.04
C ILE A 194 -20.46 -0.50 5.52
N GLU A 195 -21.38 0.34 5.01
CA GLU A 195 -21.48 0.64 3.59
C GLU A 195 -20.22 1.34 3.05
N GLU A 196 -19.68 2.30 3.80
CA GLU A 196 -18.40 2.97 3.49
C GLU A 196 -17.25 1.95 3.43
N ARG A 197 -17.12 1.09 4.44
CA ARG A 197 -16.07 0.06 4.47
C ARG A 197 -16.19 -0.95 3.33
N LEU A 198 -17.42 -1.36 2.98
CA LEU A 198 -17.67 -2.23 1.82
C LEU A 198 -17.23 -1.57 0.51
N ALA A 199 -17.45 -0.27 0.34
CA ALA A 199 -17.02 0.48 -0.84
C ALA A 199 -15.49 0.62 -0.90
N GLU A 200 -14.83 0.85 0.23
CA GLU A 200 -13.36 0.83 0.32
C GLU A 200 -12.80 -0.53 -0.09
N ILE A 201 -13.34 -1.62 0.45
CA ILE A 201 -12.90 -2.98 0.13
C ILE A 201 -13.05 -3.27 -1.37
N GLU A 202 -14.15 -2.84 -2.00
CA GLU A 202 -14.32 -3.01 -3.45
C GLU A 202 -13.25 -2.24 -4.24
N THR A 203 -12.89 -1.04 -3.78
CA THR A 203 -11.79 -0.26 -4.36
C THR A 203 -10.45 -0.98 -4.20
N GLU A 204 -10.15 -1.49 -3.00
CA GLU A 204 -8.96 -2.30 -2.74
C GLU A 204 -8.89 -3.55 -3.63
N PHE A 205 -10.04 -4.23 -3.88
CA PHE A 205 -10.10 -5.35 -4.82
C PHE A 205 -9.74 -4.94 -6.25
N ILE A 206 -10.28 -3.81 -6.73
CA ILE A 206 -9.99 -3.31 -8.07
C ILE A 206 -8.50 -3.00 -8.21
N GLU A 207 -7.91 -2.31 -7.22
CA GLU A 207 -6.48 -2.00 -7.20
C GLU A 207 -5.61 -3.26 -7.19
N LEU A 208 -5.94 -4.23 -6.33
CA LEU A 208 -5.23 -5.51 -6.26
C LEU A 208 -5.33 -6.29 -7.57
N ARG A 209 -6.50 -6.32 -8.22
CA ARG A 209 -6.68 -6.99 -9.51
C ARG A 209 -5.90 -6.32 -10.64
N ASN A 210 -5.74 -5.00 -10.58
CA ASN A 210 -4.97 -4.24 -11.57
C ASN A 210 -3.46 -4.24 -11.31
N SER A 211 -3.02 -4.72 -10.14
CA SER A 211 -1.62 -4.82 -9.78
C SER A 211 -0.81 -5.67 -10.80
N GLY A 212 0.49 -5.40 -10.90
CA GLY A 212 1.38 -6.18 -11.77
C GLY A 212 1.43 -7.65 -11.38
N ILE A 213 1.41 -7.95 -10.08
CA ILE A 213 1.48 -9.32 -9.57
C ILE A 213 0.20 -10.11 -9.86
N ALA A 214 -0.98 -9.48 -9.80
CA ALA A 214 -2.24 -10.13 -10.17
C ALA A 214 -2.32 -10.45 -11.67
N ARG A 215 -1.81 -9.54 -12.52
CA ARG A 215 -1.67 -9.80 -13.97
C ARG A 215 -0.72 -10.97 -14.25
N LEU A 216 0.41 -11.03 -13.55
CA LEU A 216 1.35 -12.16 -13.65
C LEU A 216 0.68 -13.47 -13.21
N LYS A 217 -0.02 -13.46 -12.07
CA LYS A 217 -0.79 -14.60 -11.59
C LYS A 217 -1.78 -15.10 -12.64
N HIS A 218 -2.56 -14.19 -13.22
CA HIS A 218 -3.55 -14.54 -14.24
C HIS A 218 -2.90 -15.24 -15.44
N LYS A 219 -1.76 -14.73 -15.90
CA LYS A 219 -1.01 -15.32 -17.02
C LYS A 219 -0.42 -16.69 -16.66
N ILE A 220 0.08 -16.86 -15.44
CA ILE A 220 0.56 -18.17 -14.94
C ILE A 220 -0.60 -19.17 -14.88
N ASP A 221 -1.75 -18.77 -14.35
CA ASP A 221 -2.90 -19.65 -14.23
C ASP A 221 -3.49 -20.03 -15.61
N GLU A 222 -3.52 -19.08 -16.55
CA GLU A 222 -3.97 -19.31 -17.93
C GLU A 222 -3.06 -20.31 -18.67
N THR A 223 -1.75 -20.07 -18.65
CA THR A 223 -0.76 -20.95 -19.29
C THR A 223 -0.79 -22.34 -18.65
N ARG A 224 -0.92 -22.42 -17.32
CA ARG A 224 -1.03 -23.69 -16.60
C ARG A 224 -2.28 -24.48 -17.01
N ARG A 225 -3.42 -23.83 -17.25
CA ARG A 225 -4.62 -24.49 -17.79
C ARG A 225 -4.41 -25.01 -19.21
N GLN A 226 -3.55 -24.35 -19.99
CA GLN A 226 -3.13 -24.80 -21.32
C GLN A 226 -2.05 -25.89 -21.26
N GLY A 227 -1.61 -26.29 -20.05
CA GLY A 227 -0.60 -27.34 -19.82
C GLY A 227 0.84 -26.84 -19.81
N TRP A 228 1.07 -25.53 -19.84
CA TRP A 228 2.38 -24.90 -19.93
C TRP A 228 2.70 -24.14 -18.63
N ASP A 229 3.90 -24.33 -18.08
CA ASP A 229 4.31 -23.61 -16.86
C ASP A 229 5.17 -22.40 -17.21
N LEU A 230 4.53 -21.24 -17.33
CA LEU A 230 5.19 -19.96 -17.63
C LEU A 230 6.23 -19.59 -16.57
N PHE A 231 6.01 -19.91 -15.30
CA PHE A 231 6.94 -19.55 -14.23
C PHE A 231 8.25 -20.33 -14.38
N ALA A 232 8.16 -21.61 -14.71
CA ALA A 232 9.33 -22.44 -15.02
C ALA A 232 10.06 -21.96 -16.28
N GLU A 233 9.32 -21.57 -17.32
CA GLU A 233 9.91 -21.01 -18.56
C GLU A 233 10.69 -19.71 -18.29
N MET A 234 10.09 -18.76 -17.56
CA MET A 234 10.76 -17.52 -17.18
C MET A 234 12.06 -17.79 -16.41
N LYS A 235 12.04 -18.73 -15.47
CA LYS A 235 13.23 -19.14 -14.72
C LYS A 235 14.32 -19.69 -15.64
N LEU A 236 13.97 -20.59 -16.56
CA LEU A 236 14.92 -21.16 -17.54
C LEU A 236 15.49 -20.09 -18.46
N GLN A 237 14.68 -19.11 -18.87
CA GLN A 237 15.13 -18.00 -19.71
C GLN A 237 16.21 -17.18 -19.00
N VAL A 238 15.97 -16.77 -17.74
CA VAL A 238 16.97 -16.00 -16.99
C VAL A 238 18.25 -16.82 -16.74
N GLN A 239 18.13 -18.12 -16.48
CA GLN A 239 19.31 -19.00 -16.35
C GLN A 239 20.12 -19.10 -17.65
N SER A 240 19.44 -19.17 -18.81
CA SER A 240 20.08 -19.11 -20.12
C SER A 240 20.80 -17.78 -20.34
N ASP A 241 20.19 -16.66 -19.94
CA ASP A 241 20.79 -15.33 -20.05
C ASP A 241 22.04 -15.22 -19.17
N ILE A 242 21.99 -15.74 -17.93
CA ILE A 242 23.16 -15.86 -17.05
C ILE A 242 24.28 -16.68 -17.71
N ALA A 243 23.94 -17.84 -18.29
CA ALA A 243 24.93 -18.67 -18.96
C ALA A 243 25.61 -17.95 -20.13
N ARG A 244 24.82 -17.19 -20.92
CA ARG A 244 25.32 -16.37 -22.02
C ARG A 244 26.22 -15.24 -21.53
N ALA A 245 25.81 -14.53 -20.49
CA ALA A 245 26.57 -13.45 -19.89
C ALA A 245 27.92 -13.96 -19.34
N ARG A 246 27.93 -15.12 -18.68
CA ARG A 246 29.16 -15.79 -18.21
C ARG A 246 30.08 -16.18 -19.35
N ALA A 247 29.54 -16.76 -20.42
CA ALA A 247 30.32 -17.14 -21.59
C ALA A 247 30.98 -15.91 -22.24
N ARG A 248 30.25 -14.79 -22.33
CA ARG A 248 30.78 -13.51 -22.82
C ARG A 248 31.91 -13.00 -21.93
N LEU A 249 31.69 -12.93 -20.61
CA LEU A 249 32.71 -12.49 -19.65
C LEU A 249 34.00 -13.31 -19.80
N LYS A 250 33.88 -14.64 -19.82
CA LYS A 250 35.03 -15.55 -19.96
C LYS A 250 35.78 -15.35 -21.27
N ALA A 251 35.08 -15.11 -22.38
CA ALA A 251 35.71 -14.87 -23.67
C ALA A 251 36.55 -13.57 -23.65
N VAL A 252 36.02 -12.51 -23.04
CA VAL A 252 36.73 -11.23 -22.89
C VAL A 252 37.94 -11.38 -21.98
N GLU A 253 37.81 -12.07 -20.85
CA GLU A 253 38.93 -12.35 -19.94
C GLU A 253 40.05 -13.16 -20.62
N GLN A 254 39.70 -14.16 -21.43
CA GLN A 254 40.67 -14.92 -22.23
C GLN A 254 41.39 -14.02 -23.25
N MET A 255 40.68 -13.12 -23.93
CA MET A 255 41.29 -12.17 -24.86
C MET A 255 42.25 -11.20 -24.15
N VAL A 256 41.91 -10.73 -22.95
CA VAL A 256 42.79 -9.88 -22.13
C VAL A 256 44.02 -10.66 -21.66
N GLY A 257 43.84 -11.89 -21.17
CA GLY A 257 44.94 -12.77 -20.74
C GLY A 257 45.88 -13.15 -21.87
N ILE A 258 45.36 -13.37 -23.08
CA ILE A 258 46.17 -13.64 -24.29
C ILE A 258 46.88 -12.37 -24.80
N ARG A 259 46.39 -11.16 -24.49
CA ARG A 259 47.09 -9.88 -24.73
C ARG A 259 48.17 -9.57 -23.69
N THR A 260 48.28 -10.35 -22.62
CA THR A 260 49.36 -10.23 -21.63
C THR A 260 50.47 -11.31 -21.74
N PRO A 261 51.02 -11.68 -22.92
CA PRO A 261 52.20 -12.52 -22.97
C PRO A 261 53.45 -11.63 -23.02
N GLY A 262 54.23 -11.67 -21.94
CA GLY A 262 55.64 -11.26 -21.95
C GLY A 262 55.88 -9.76 -21.84
N ARG A 263 56.14 -9.29 -20.61
CA ARG A 263 57.17 -8.28 -20.43
C ARG A 263 58.48 -8.97 -20.84
N PRO A 264 59.18 -8.57 -21.92
CA PRO A 264 60.51 -9.09 -22.15
C PRO A 264 61.40 -8.57 -21.02
N ASP A 265 61.94 -9.50 -20.24
CA ASP A 265 63.12 -9.24 -19.43
C ASP A 265 64.22 -8.80 -20.40
N SER A 266 64.60 -7.52 -20.32
CA SER A 266 65.78 -6.99 -21.00
C SER A 266 66.61 -6.25 -19.96
N ILE A 267 67.62 -7.00 -19.48
CA ILE A 267 69.03 -6.64 -19.27
C ILE A 267 69.30 -5.23 -18.74
#